data_AF-A0A4U8Z837-F1
#
_entry.id   AF-A0A4U8Z837-F1
#
_cell.length_a   1.000
_cell.length_b   1.000
_cell.length_c   1.000
_cell.angle_alpha   90.00
_cell.angle_beta   90.00
_cell.angle_gamma   90.00
#
_symmetry.space_group_name_H-M   'P 1'
#
loop_
_entity.id
_entity.type
_entity.pdbx_description
1 polymer ?
#
loop_
_entity_poly.entity_id
_entity_poly.type
_entity_poly.pdbx_seq_one_letter_code
_entity_poly.pdbx_strand_id
1 'polypeptide(L)'
;MEKYHIKLTESEAGTLAKIDLRDSHRNHDEGHAAYKANAQPILALLQSLSDRSAVPQERLNYWNDPRYHQGRIKASRKGLFERNGCKGAEIYTHPHFLPHFRYFLFGAELPDAVITAFEEKVGNPQWVSSSDIVPIGKFARDLTRQYRLEKTDAPEEFFKLCLDMGLSLMTAESVMRSVKQIR
;
A
#
# COMPACT_ATOMS: atom_id res chain seq x y z
N MET A 1 6.19 -4.04 13.40
CA MET A 1 7.42 -3.25 13.15
C MET A 1 6.96 -1.95 12.54
N GLU A 2 7.31 -0.81 13.15
CA GLU A 2 6.80 0.51 12.71
C GLU A 2 7.72 1.22 11.69
N LYS A 3 8.70 0.51 11.12
CA LYS A 3 9.75 1.10 10.26
C LYS A 3 9.18 1.92 9.10
N TYR A 4 8.12 1.42 8.48
CA TYR A 4 7.44 2.03 7.34
C TYR A 4 6.22 2.86 7.73
N HIS A 5 5.94 3.00 9.02
CA HIS A 5 4.86 3.86 9.48
C HIS A 5 5.28 5.32 9.33
N ILE A 6 4.38 6.14 8.80
CA ILE A 6 4.55 7.59 8.86
C ILE A 6 4.53 8.00 10.34
N LYS A 7 5.52 8.80 10.75
CA LYS A 7 5.50 9.43 12.06
C LYS A 7 4.36 10.44 12.11
N LEU A 8 3.36 10.16 12.92
CA LEU A 8 2.21 11.04 13.14
C LEU A 8 2.50 12.01 14.29
N THR A 9 2.01 13.24 14.15
CA THR A 9 1.91 14.16 15.30
C THR A 9 0.82 13.67 16.27
N GLU A 10 0.82 14.19 17.50
CA GLU A 10 -0.22 13.85 18.49
C GLU A 10 -1.63 14.17 17.97
N SER A 11 -1.78 15.30 17.27
CA SER A 11 -3.05 15.70 16.63
C SER A 11 -3.47 14.73 15.51
N GLU A 12 -2.52 14.32 14.67
CA GLU A 12 -2.77 13.36 13.59
C GLU A 12 -3.13 11.97 14.13
N ALA A 13 -2.44 11.52 15.19
CA ALA A 13 -2.77 10.26 15.87
C ALA A 13 -4.15 10.32 16.51
N GLY A 14 -4.52 11.44 17.13
CA GLY A 14 -5.87 11.67 17.66
C GLY A 14 -6.95 11.72 16.59
N THR A 15 -6.62 12.15 15.38
CA THR A 15 -7.53 12.11 14.22
C THR A 15 -7.65 10.67 13.68
N LEU A 16 -6.53 9.97 13.55
CA LEU A 16 -6.48 8.58 13.09
C LEU A 16 -7.29 7.65 13.99
N ALA A 17 -7.24 7.85 15.31
CA ALA A 17 -8.00 7.04 16.28
C ALA A 17 -9.53 7.13 16.10
N LYS A 18 -10.03 8.14 15.37
CA LYS A 18 -11.46 8.30 15.04
C LYS A 18 -11.84 7.62 13.72
N ILE A 19 -10.87 7.15 12.94
CA ILE A 19 -11.08 6.55 11.63
C ILE A 19 -11.23 5.04 11.81
N ASP A 20 -12.33 4.50 11.30
CA ASP A 20 -12.51 3.06 11.18
C ASP A 20 -11.76 2.53 9.95
N LEU A 21 -10.62 1.88 10.16
CA LEU A 21 -9.75 1.32 9.12
C LEU A 21 -10.05 -0.15 8.79
N ARG A 22 -11.18 -0.71 9.23
CA ARG A 22 -11.56 -2.10 8.94
C ARG A 22 -11.98 -2.25 7.48
N ASP A 23 -11.48 -3.30 6.82
CA ASP A 23 -11.84 -3.62 5.43
C ASP A 23 -13.22 -4.29 5.31
N SER A 24 -13.74 -4.87 6.40
CA SER A 24 -15.05 -5.50 6.43
C SER A 24 -15.81 -5.23 7.72
N HIS A 25 -17.12 -5.09 7.56
CA HIS A 25 -18.09 -4.87 8.64
C HIS A 25 -19.08 -6.03 8.67
N ARG A 26 -19.76 -6.22 9.81
CA ARG A 26 -20.67 -7.37 9.98
C ARG A 26 -21.88 -7.28 9.06
N ASN A 27 -22.33 -6.08 8.78
CA ASN A 27 -23.47 -5.81 7.91
C ASN A 27 -23.31 -4.47 7.18
N HIS A 28 -24.21 -4.25 6.21
CA HIS A 28 -24.22 -3.05 5.38
C HIS A 28 -24.43 -1.77 6.20
N ASP A 29 -25.27 -1.80 7.24
CA ASP A 29 -25.59 -0.60 8.03
C ASP A 29 -24.40 -0.12 8.85
N GLU A 30 -23.63 -1.05 9.43
CA GLU A 30 -22.38 -0.76 10.14
C GLU A 30 -21.34 -0.18 9.16
N GLY A 31 -21.19 -0.77 7.98
CA GLY A 31 -20.27 -0.26 6.95
C GLY A 31 -20.66 1.14 6.46
N HIS A 32 -21.95 1.40 6.28
CA HIS A 32 -22.44 2.73 5.89
C HIS A 32 -22.26 3.77 6.99
N ALA A 33 -22.46 3.39 8.25
CA ALA A 33 -22.19 4.26 9.39
C ALA A 33 -20.71 4.61 9.49
N ALA A 34 -19.82 3.61 9.33
CA ALA A 34 -18.37 3.81 9.30
C ALA A 34 -17.94 4.72 8.14
N TYR A 35 -18.46 4.49 6.93
CA TYR A 35 -18.22 5.35 5.77
C TYR A 35 -18.54 6.82 6.05
N LYS A 36 -19.73 7.10 6.61
CA LYS A 36 -20.12 8.49 6.96
C LYS A 36 -19.25 9.09 8.06
N ALA A 37 -18.92 8.30 9.09
CA ALA A 37 -18.08 8.76 10.20
C ALA A 37 -16.64 9.05 9.76
N ASN A 38 -16.12 8.29 8.79
CA ASN A 38 -14.76 8.39 8.29
C ASN A 38 -14.51 9.58 7.36
N ALA A 39 -15.54 10.09 6.70
CA ALA A 39 -15.39 11.09 5.64
C ALA A 39 -14.60 12.33 6.09
N GLN A 40 -14.99 12.97 7.20
CA GLN A 40 -14.34 14.19 7.69
C GLN A 40 -12.95 13.90 8.29
N PRO A 41 -12.76 12.91 9.18
CA PRO A 41 -11.45 12.60 9.73
C PRO A 41 -10.40 12.20 8.68
N ILE A 42 -10.77 11.45 7.64
CA ILE A 42 -9.83 11.09 6.57
C ILE A 42 -9.34 12.33 5.82
N LEU A 43 -10.25 13.23 5.44
CA LEU A 43 -9.87 14.46 4.75
C LEU A 43 -8.99 15.36 5.62
N ALA A 44 -9.32 15.50 6.90
CA ALA A 44 -8.52 16.28 7.84
C ALA A 44 -7.10 15.70 8.01
N LEU A 45 -6.98 14.37 8.14
CA LEU A 45 -5.69 13.71 8.27
C LEU A 45 -4.87 13.82 6.98
N LEU A 46 -5.48 13.61 5.81
CA LEU A 46 -4.81 13.77 4.52
C LEU A 46 -4.29 15.21 4.32
N GLN A 47 -5.08 16.22 4.70
CA GLN A 47 -4.65 17.61 4.63
C GLN A 47 -3.43 17.86 5.52
N SER A 48 -3.49 17.45 6.80
CA SER A 48 -2.37 17.61 7.74
C SER A 48 -1.09 16.91 7.24
N LEU A 49 -1.22 15.70 6.70
CA LEU A 49 -0.09 14.96 6.13
C LEU A 49 0.47 15.65 4.88
N SER A 50 -0.40 16.22 4.04
CA SER A 50 -0.02 16.95 2.84
C SER A 50 0.72 18.25 3.17
N ASP A 51 0.25 19.01 4.16
CA ASP A 51 0.82 20.32 4.54
C ASP A 51 2.29 20.22 4.95
N ARG A 52 2.71 19.06 5.47
CA ARG A 52 4.09 18.79 5.87
C ARG A 52 4.82 17.79 4.98
N SER A 53 4.25 17.43 3.83
CA SER A 53 4.82 16.43 2.90
C SER A 53 5.20 15.11 3.57
N ALA A 54 4.32 14.61 4.46
CA ALA A 54 4.58 13.45 5.31
C ALA A 54 4.64 12.12 4.54
N VAL A 55 3.86 12.02 3.47
CA VAL A 55 3.73 10.78 2.69
C VAL A 55 4.92 10.64 1.74
N PRO A 56 5.67 9.53 1.78
CA PRO A 56 6.79 9.32 0.87
C PRO A 56 6.35 9.42 -0.60
N GLN A 57 7.22 10.00 -1.43
CA GLN A 57 6.93 10.21 -2.85
C GLN A 57 6.60 8.89 -3.58
N GLU A 58 7.21 7.77 -3.21
CA GLU A 58 6.91 6.47 -3.82
C GLU A 58 5.48 5.97 -3.55
N ARG A 59 4.90 6.31 -2.39
CA ARG A 59 3.48 6.01 -2.10
C ARG A 59 2.55 6.93 -2.88
N LEU A 60 2.95 8.19 -3.10
CA LEU A 60 2.22 9.11 -3.98
C LEU A 60 2.29 8.67 -5.44
N ASN A 61 3.43 8.14 -5.91
CA ASN A 61 3.59 7.56 -7.23
C ASN A 61 2.69 6.34 -7.41
N TYR A 62 2.68 5.43 -6.42
CA TYR A 62 1.78 4.27 -6.37
C TYR A 62 0.30 4.65 -6.59
N TRP A 63 -0.13 5.80 -6.07
CA TRP A 63 -1.49 6.29 -6.17
C TRP A 63 -1.79 7.02 -7.48
N ASN A 64 -0.90 7.91 -7.90
CA ASN A 64 -1.16 8.87 -8.99
C ASN A 64 -0.59 8.44 -10.35
N ASP A 65 0.43 7.59 -10.40
CA ASP A 65 1.12 7.22 -11.63
C ASP A 65 0.56 5.91 -12.23
N PRO A 66 0.03 5.93 -13.47
CA PRO A 66 -0.45 4.74 -14.15
C PRO A 66 0.58 3.63 -14.31
N ARG A 67 1.89 3.94 -14.33
CA ARG A 67 2.96 2.93 -14.44
C ARG A 67 3.03 2.02 -13.21
N TYR A 68 2.58 2.51 -12.06
CA TYR A 68 2.61 1.77 -10.79
C TYR A 68 1.38 0.87 -10.62
N HIS A 69 0.43 0.91 -11.54
CA HIS A 69 -0.77 0.08 -11.51
C HIS A 69 -0.67 -1.04 -12.55
N GLN A 70 -0.37 -2.24 -12.07
CA GLN A 70 -0.16 -3.42 -12.91
C GLN A 70 -1.51 -4.05 -13.29
N GLY A 71 -2.02 -3.68 -14.46
CA GLY A 71 -3.28 -4.22 -14.97
C GLY A 71 -3.49 -3.95 -16.45
N ARG A 72 -4.60 -4.46 -17.00
CA ARG A 72 -4.99 -4.19 -18.40
C ARG A 72 -5.44 -2.74 -18.61
N ILE A 73 -5.91 -2.09 -17.54
CA ILE A 73 -6.42 -0.73 -17.59
C ILE A 73 -5.26 0.24 -17.40
N LYS A 74 -5.02 1.09 -18.41
CA LYS A 74 -3.98 2.12 -18.39
C LYS A 74 -4.44 3.37 -17.62
N ALA A 75 -4.69 3.20 -16.33
CA ALA A 75 -5.04 4.29 -15.42
C ALA A 75 -4.31 4.11 -14.08
N SER A 76 -4.02 5.20 -13.39
CA SER A 76 -3.55 5.14 -12.00
C SER A 76 -4.65 4.64 -11.07
N ARG A 77 -4.30 4.29 -9.83
CA ARG A 77 -5.30 3.89 -8.83
C ARG A 77 -6.32 5.01 -8.61
N LYS A 78 -5.87 6.26 -8.51
CA LYS A 78 -6.75 7.44 -8.50
C LYS A 78 -7.62 7.54 -9.76
N GLY A 79 -7.01 7.35 -10.94
CA GLY A 79 -7.72 7.43 -12.23
C GLY A 79 -8.83 6.38 -12.39
N LEU A 80 -8.75 5.25 -11.68
CA LEU A 80 -9.85 4.28 -11.66
C LEU A 80 -11.12 4.84 -10.98
N PHE A 81 -10.97 5.61 -9.90
CA PHE A 81 -12.10 6.28 -9.24
C PHE A 81 -12.72 7.32 -10.17
N GLU A 82 -11.88 8.15 -10.80
CA GLU A 82 -12.31 9.19 -11.73
C GLU A 82 -13.06 8.61 -12.93
N ARG A 83 -12.58 7.47 -13.47
CA ARG A 83 -13.25 6.76 -14.56
C ARG A 83 -14.63 6.21 -14.16
N ASN A 84 -14.78 5.83 -12.89
CA ASN A 84 -16.06 5.36 -12.34
C ASN A 84 -16.96 6.51 -11.88
N GLY A 85 -16.60 7.76 -12.19
CA GLY A 85 -17.41 8.94 -11.89
C GLY A 85 -17.16 9.59 -10.53
N CYS A 86 -16.30 9.00 -9.69
CA CYS A 86 -15.96 9.54 -8.37
C CYS A 86 -14.83 10.57 -8.50
N LYS A 87 -15.06 11.82 -8.08
CA LYS A 87 -14.14 12.95 -8.36
C LYS A 87 -13.84 13.78 -7.12
N GLY A 88 -12.68 14.44 -7.13
CA GLY A 88 -12.30 15.38 -6.07
C GLY A 88 -12.23 14.72 -4.68
N ALA A 89 -12.84 15.36 -3.69
CA ALA A 89 -12.85 14.89 -2.30
C ALA A 89 -13.62 13.57 -2.11
N GLU A 90 -14.56 13.25 -3.00
CA GLU A 90 -15.35 12.00 -2.92
C GLU A 90 -14.44 10.78 -3.04
N ILE A 91 -13.36 10.85 -3.81
CA ILE A 91 -12.39 9.76 -3.97
C ILE A 91 -11.82 9.35 -2.62
N TYR A 92 -11.45 10.32 -1.79
CA TYR A 92 -10.78 10.08 -0.51
C TYR A 92 -11.73 9.69 0.61
N THR A 93 -13.03 9.90 0.43
CA THR A 93 -14.04 9.47 1.40
C THR A 93 -14.64 8.11 1.02
N HIS A 94 -14.47 7.68 -0.23
CA HIS A 94 -14.97 6.41 -0.74
C HIS A 94 -14.44 5.20 0.06
N PRO A 95 -15.27 4.18 0.40
CA PRO A 95 -14.82 3.02 1.18
C PRO A 95 -13.61 2.28 0.57
N HIS A 96 -13.60 2.08 -0.75
CA HIS A 96 -12.46 1.47 -1.47
C HIS A 96 -11.17 2.29 -1.48
N PHE A 97 -11.17 3.53 -0.96
CA PHE A 97 -9.92 4.26 -0.74
C PHE A 97 -9.17 3.80 0.51
N LEU A 98 -9.85 3.18 1.50
CA LEU A 98 -9.25 2.78 2.77
C LEU A 98 -7.99 1.90 2.61
N PRO A 99 -7.94 0.88 1.73
CA PRO A 99 -6.72 0.10 1.56
C PRO A 99 -5.53 0.92 1.03
N HIS A 100 -5.78 1.95 0.22
CA HIS A 100 -4.75 2.87 -0.25
C HIS A 100 -4.30 3.81 0.86
N PHE A 101 -5.23 4.26 1.70
CA PHE A 101 -4.96 5.08 2.85
C PHE A 101 -4.12 4.34 3.90
N ARG A 102 -4.43 3.07 4.17
CA ARG A 102 -3.64 2.20 5.04
C ARG A 102 -2.21 2.07 4.55
N TYR A 103 -2.01 1.85 3.25
CA TYR A 103 -0.67 1.84 2.67
C TYR A 103 0.06 3.18 2.86
N PHE A 104 -0.63 4.31 2.68
CA PHE A 104 -0.03 5.62 2.94
C PHE A 104 0.48 5.75 4.37
N LEU A 105 -0.30 5.29 5.36
CA LEU A 105 0.05 5.43 6.77
C LEU A 105 1.09 4.42 7.24
N PHE A 106 0.93 3.15 6.87
CA PHE A 106 1.64 2.03 7.50
C PHE A 106 2.63 1.31 6.59
N GLY A 107 2.54 1.51 5.27
CA GLY A 107 3.32 0.73 4.30
C GLY A 107 2.72 -0.63 4.02
N ALA A 108 3.56 -1.55 3.54
CA ALA A 108 3.14 -2.90 3.19
C ALA A 108 2.61 -3.70 4.39
N GLU A 109 1.49 -4.39 4.21
CA GLU A 109 0.81 -5.19 5.23
C GLU A 109 1.31 -6.63 5.22
N LEU A 110 2.61 -6.80 5.50
CA LEU A 110 3.26 -8.11 5.64
C LEU A 110 3.62 -8.37 7.11
N PRO A 111 3.67 -9.64 7.54
CA PRO A 111 4.18 -9.97 8.87
C PRO A 111 5.61 -9.45 9.07
N ASP A 112 5.93 -8.94 10.25
CA ASP A 112 7.25 -8.36 10.56
C ASP A 112 8.40 -9.29 10.17
N ALA A 113 8.27 -10.59 10.47
CA ALA A 113 9.29 -11.58 10.13
C ALA A 113 9.51 -11.74 8.61
N VAL A 114 8.46 -11.53 7.79
CA VAL A 114 8.55 -11.53 6.33
C VAL A 114 9.26 -10.28 5.85
N ILE A 115 8.93 -9.11 6.41
CA ILE A 115 9.59 -7.85 6.08
C ILE A 115 11.08 -7.95 6.40
N THR A 116 11.44 -8.34 7.63
CA THR A 116 12.84 -8.49 8.05
C THR A 116 13.61 -9.43 7.14
N ALA A 117 13.09 -10.64 6.90
CA ALA A 117 13.77 -11.62 6.06
C ALA A 117 13.94 -11.10 4.61
N PHE A 118 12.93 -10.41 4.08
CA PHE A 118 13.01 -9.84 2.73
C PHE A 118 14.03 -8.69 2.65
N GLU A 119 14.07 -7.81 3.65
CA GLU A 119 15.07 -6.75 3.76
C GLU A 119 16.49 -7.30 3.82
N GLU A 120 16.72 -8.32 4.65
CA GLU A 120 18.02 -9.01 4.75
C GLU A 120 18.43 -9.62 3.41
N LYS A 121 17.48 -10.19 2.67
CA LYS A 121 17.75 -10.76 1.35
C LYS A 121 18.14 -9.71 0.32
N VAL A 122 17.45 -8.57 0.32
CA VAL A 122 17.71 -7.47 -0.63
C VAL A 122 19.01 -6.74 -0.27
N GLY A 123 19.30 -6.60 1.02
CA GLY A 123 20.45 -5.82 1.49
C GLY A 123 20.26 -4.33 1.16
N ASN A 124 21.29 -3.71 0.57
CA ASN A 124 21.21 -2.32 0.15
C ASN A 124 20.46 -2.19 -1.19
N PRO A 125 19.29 -1.51 -1.23
CA PRO A 125 18.50 -1.33 -2.45
C PRO A 125 19.26 -0.66 -3.59
N GLN A 126 20.23 0.22 -3.29
CA GLN A 126 21.05 0.90 -4.30
C GLN A 126 22.06 -0.03 -4.99
N TRP A 127 22.33 -1.22 -4.43
CA TRP A 127 23.24 -2.20 -5.02
C TRP A 127 22.53 -3.29 -5.81
N VAL A 128 21.19 -3.28 -5.81
CA VAL A 128 20.39 -4.26 -6.54
C VAL A 128 20.56 -4.05 -8.04
N SER A 129 21.06 -5.08 -8.71
CA SER A 129 21.27 -5.12 -10.15
C SER A 129 20.24 -6.00 -10.86
N SER A 130 20.27 -6.03 -12.19
CA SER A 130 19.36 -6.87 -12.98
C SER A 130 19.51 -8.37 -12.69
N SER A 131 20.71 -8.84 -12.30
CA SER A 131 20.93 -10.25 -11.94
C SER A 131 20.29 -10.65 -10.62
N ASP A 132 20.03 -9.69 -9.73
CA ASP A 132 19.45 -9.95 -8.39
C ASP A 132 17.92 -10.06 -8.42
N ILE A 133 17.28 -9.52 -9.46
CA ILE A 133 15.82 -9.45 -9.58
C ILE A 133 15.18 -10.85 -9.50
N VAL A 134 15.73 -11.83 -10.22
CA VAL A 134 15.17 -13.20 -10.24
C VAL A 134 15.34 -13.89 -8.88
N PRO A 135 16.53 -13.89 -8.25
CA PRO A 135 16.71 -14.36 -6.88
C PRO A 135 15.78 -13.70 -5.84
N ILE A 136 15.62 -12.37 -5.89
CA ILE A 136 14.74 -11.63 -4.97
C ILE A 136 13.28 -12.06 -5.17
N GLY A 137 12.80 -12.12 -6.42
CA GLY A 137 11.44 -12.56 -6.74
C GLY A 137 11.16 -14.01 -6.33
N LYS A 138 12.13 -14.92 -6.49
CA LYS A 138 12.04 -16.29 -5.98
C LYS A 138 11.92 -16.31 -4.45
N PHE A 139 12.72 -15.50 -3.77
CA PHE A 139 12.71 -15.44 -2.31
C PHE A 139 11.38 -14.92 -1.75
N ALA A 140 10.82 -13.84 -2.33
CA ALA A 140 9.48 -13.36 -1.97
C ALA A 140 8.43 -14.47 -2.11
N ARG A 141 8.51 -15.25 -3.20
CA ARG A 141 7.62 -16.39 -3.45
C ARG A 141 7.75 -17.47 -2.38
N ASP A 142 8.98 -17.76 -1.95
CA ASP A 142 9.25 -18.76 -0.92
C ASP A 142 8.75 -18.28 0.46
N LEU A 143 8.91 -16.99 0.78
CA LEU A 143 8.31 -16.37 1.97
C LEU A 143 6.78 -16.47 1.96
N THR A 144 6.12 -16.18 0.83
CA THR A 144 4.67 -16.34 0.69
C THR A 144 4.21 -17.75 1.05
N ARG A 145 4.95 -18.79 0.61
CA ARG A 145 4.62 -20.19 0.94
C ARG A 145 4.89 -20.52 2.40
N GLN A 146 6.07 -20.14 2.90
CA GLN A 146 6.52 -20.45 4.24
C GLN A 146 5.57 -19.85 5.30
N TYR A 147 5.16 -18.60 5.10
CA TYR A 147 4.27 -17.88 6.01
C TYR A 147 2.80 -18.02 5.66
N ARG A 148 2.46 -18.83 4.64
CA ARG A 148 1.09 -19.07 4.16
C ARG A 148 0.32 -17.76 3.92
N LEU A 149 0.99 -16.78 3.33
CA LEU A 149 0.36 -15.51 3.01
C LEU A 149 -0.73 -15.71 1.96
N GLU A 150 -1.75 -14.86 2.01
CA GLU A 150 -2.87 -14.90 1.07
C GLU A 150 -2.35 -14.62 -0.36
N LYS A 151 -2.74 -15.47 -1.32
CA LYS A 151 -2.14 -15.50 -2.66
C LYS A 151 -2.60 -14.34 -3.55
N THR A 152 -3.79 -13.83 -3.31
CA THR A 152 -4.36 -12.67 -4.00
C THR A 152 -3.75 -11.35 -3.53
N ASP A 153 -3.43 -11.21 -2.24
CA ASP A 153 -2.94 -9.98 -1.62
C ASP A 153 -1.40 -9.91 -1.61
N ALA A 154 -0.72 -11.02 -1.32
CA ALA A 154 0.75 -11.05 -1.16
C ALA A 154 1.52 -10.40 -2.34
N PRO A 155 1.15 -10.59 -3.62
CA PRO A 155 1.86 -9.90 -4.71
C PRO A 155 1.85 -8.38 -4.56
N GLU A 156 0.73 -7.80 -4.19
CA GLU A 156 0.57 -6.35 -4.02
C GLU A 156 1.35 -5.86 -2.80
N GLU A 157 1.35 -6.62 -1.71
CA GLU A 157 2.10 -6.25 -0.51
C GLU A 157 3.61 -6.32 -0.71
N PHE A 158 4.13 -7.30 -1.46
CA PHE A 158 5.55 -7.29 -1.86
C PHE A 158 5.90 -6.16 -2.83
N PHE A 159 4.97 -5.77 -3.71
CA PHE A 159 5.16 -4.62 -4.59
C PHE A 159 5.32 -3.34 -3.75
N LYS A 160 4.38 -3.10 -2.82
CA LYS A 160 4.41 -2.00 -1.84
C LYS A 160 5.72 -1.98 -1.04
N LEU A 161 6.14 -3.13 -0.51
CA LEU A 161 7.38 -3.24 0.26
C LEU A 161 8.61 -2.85 -0.58
N CYS A 162 8.66 -3.28 -1.84
CA CYS A 162 9.76 -2.91 -2.74
C CYS A 162 9.84 -1.39 -2.95
N LEU A 163 8.69 -0.72 -3.09
CA LEU A 163 8.64 0.74 -3.22
C LEU A 163 9.09 1.44 -1.94
N ASP A 164 8.63 0.97 -0.78
CA ASP A 164 9.02 1.49 0.53
C ASP A 164 10.52 1.29 0.81
N MET A 165 11.13 0.24 0.27
CA MET A 165 12.58 0.01 0.28
C MET A 165 13.35 0.89 -0.73
N GLY A 166 12.67 1.59 -1.63
CA GLY A 166 13.32 2.39 -2.69
C GLY A 166 13.91 1.56 -3.83
N LEU A 167 13.39 0.34 -4.06
CA LEU A 167 13.72 -0.43 -5.26
C LEU A 167 13.08 0.18 -6.50
N SER A 168 13.72 0.00 -7.65
CA SER A 168 13.17 0.48 -8.92
C SER A 168 11.82 -0.19 -9.24
N LEU A 169 10.95 0.55 -9.94
CA LEU A 169 9.65 0.04 -10.38
C LEU A 169 9.77 -1.31 -11.14
N MET A 170 10.75 -1.43 -12.02
CA MET A 170 11.04 -2.67 -12.75
C MET A 170 11.31 -3.86 -11.82
N THR A 171 12.05 -3.64 -10.73
CA THR A 171 12.33 -4.67 -9.72
C THR A 171 11.07 -5.04 -8.97
N ALA A 172 10.32 -4.04 -8.48
CA ALA A 172 9.06 -4.23 -7.77
C ALA A 172 8.04 -5.02 -8.61
N GLU A 173 7.89 -4.68 -9.89
CA GLU A 173 7.02 -5.40 -10.84
C GLU A 173 7.44 -6.86 -11.01
N SER A 174 8.74 -7.12 -11.13
CA SER A 174 9.26 -8.48 -11.32
C SER A 174 9.05 -9.34 -10.08
N VAL A 175 9.24 -8.77 -8.88
CA VAL A 175 8.93 -9.43 -7.61
C VAL A 175 7.44 -9.76 -7.53
N MET A 176 6.56 -8.78 -7.76
CA MET A 176 5.11 -8.99 -7.80
C MET A 176 4.72 -10.12 -8.77
N ARG A 177 5.22 -10.08 -10.01
CA ARG A 177 4.97 -11.12 -11.02
C ARG A 177 5.47 -12.49 -10.58
N SER A 178 6.58 -12.54 -9.87
CA SER A 178 7.12 -13.78 -9.32
C SER A 178 6.20 -14.36 -8.25
N VAL A 179 5.62 -13.54 -7.37
CA VAL A 179 4.67 -14.01 -6.35
C VAL A 179 3.36 -14.47 -6.98
N LYS A 180 2.88 -13.79 -8.03
CA LYS A 180 1.67 -14.22 -8.79
C LYS A 180 1.77 -15.62 -9.43
N GLN A 181 2.97 -16.19 -9.54
CA GLN A 181 3.15 -17.55 -10.09
C GLN A 181 2.84 -18.66 -9.07
N ILE A 182 2.53 -18.32 -7.82
CA ILE A 182 2.10 -19.30 -6.82
C ILE A 182 0.71 -19.81 -7.19
N ARG A 183 0.62 -21.13 -7.35
CA ARG A 183 -0.64 -21.85 -7.56
C ARG A 183 -1.25 -22.21 -6.22
#